data_AF-A0A1I5E5G0-F1
#
_entry.id   AF-A0A1I5E5G0-F1
#
_cell.length_a   1.000
_cell.length_b   1.000
_cell.length_c   1.000
_cell.angle_alpha   90.00
_cell.angle_beta   90.00
_cell.angle_gamma   90.00
#
_symmetry.space_group_name_H-M   'P 1'
#
loop_
_entity.id
_entity.type
_entity.pdbx_description
1 polymer ?
#
loop_
_entity_poly.entity_id
_entity_poly.type
_entity_poly.pdbx_seq_one_letter_code
_entity_poly.pdbx_strand_id
1 'polypeptide(L)'
;MTRTQLTDEQWEFIEPYLPIGEYGPYPERLREQFEGVIWRFRSSAQWREMPSEFGPWPTVYGRFRVWRDAGVFSALLEGMIAEAARRGQTDLSLVSVDSTTARAHHDAAGIHLGKDVMDALEEAAAEQERARQKGAARRDRTGSTAGTTPSRKSDGVSGGGGSSG
;
A
#
# COMPACT_ATOMS: atom_id res chain seq x y z
N MET A 1 -16.24 -25.16 16.86
CA MET A 1 -15.82 -25.95 15.69
C MET A 1 -15.74 -25.02 14.51
N THR A 2 -14.56 -24.55 14.24
CA THR A 2 -14.25 -23.62 13.18
C THR A 2 -13.79 -24.47 12.00
N ARG A 3 -14.64 -24.49 10.99
CA ARG A 3 -14.48 -25.35 9.83
C ARG A 3 -13.35 -24.76 9.00
N THR A 4 -12.17 -25.37 9.03
CA THR A 4 -11.09 -25.18 8.04
C THR A 4 -11.76 -25.25 6.66
N GLN A 5 -11.68 -24.17 5.88
CA GLN A 5 -12.64 -23.94 4.79
C GLN A 5 -12.14 -24.41 3.43
N LEU A 6 -10.82 -24.43 3.24
CA LEU A 6 -10.26 -24.74 1.94
C LEU A 6 -9.83 -26.19 1.88
N THR A 7 -10.26 -26.89 0.84
CA THR A 7 -9.66 -28.17 0.47
C THR A 7 -8.25 -27.93 -0.06
N ASP A 8 -7.43 -28.98 -0.12
CA ASP A 8 -6.07 -28.87 -0.68
C ASP A 8 -6.10 -28.44 -2.16
N GLU A 9 -7.08 -28.93 -2.94
CA GLU A 9 -7.29 -28.51 -4.33
C GLU A 9 -7.62 -27.01 -4.44
N GLN A 10 -8.49 -26.49 -3.56
CA GLN A 10 -8.81 -25.07 -3.51
C GLN A 10 -7.59 -24.25 -3.11
N TRP A 11 -6.80 -24.75 -2.15
CA TRP A 11 -5.57 -24.10 -1.72
C TRP A 11 -4.54 -24.05 -2.85
N GLU A 12 -4.32 -25.15 -3.57
CA GLU A 12 -3.39 -25.23 -4.70
C GLU A 12 -3.76 -24.23 -5.81
N PHE A 13 -5.05 -23.99 -6.02
CA PHE A 13 -5.52 -22.95 -6.92
C PHE A 13 -5.25 -21.53 -6.40
N ILE A 14 -5.42 -21.29 -5.10
CA ILE A 14 -5.35 -19.95 -4.48
C ILE A 14 -3.91 -19.50 -4.23
N GLU A 15 -3.06 -20.38 -3.72
CA GLU A 15 -1.69 -20.08 -3.27
C GLU A 15 -0.87 -19.27 -4.29
N PRO A 16 -0.90 -19.56 -5.61
CA PRO A 16 -0.13 -18.82 -6.61
C PRO A 16 -0.49 -17.34 -6.74
N TYR A 17 -1.68 -16.92 -6.30
CA TYR A 17 -2.13 -15.53 -6.35
C TYR A 17 -1.63 -14.71 -5.15
N LEU A 18 -1.13 -15.36 -4.10
CA LEU A 18 -0.68 -14.67 -2.91
C LEU A 18 0.75 -14.15 -3.16
N PRO A 19 1.04 -12.85 -2.95
CA PRO A 19 2.41 -12.36 -2.99
C PRO A 19 3.19 -12.97 -1.84
N ILE A 20 4.10 -13.87 -2.17
CA ILE A 20 4.99 -14.58 -1.23
C ILE A 20 6.39 -13.96 -1.36
N GLY A 21 7.03 -13.65 -0.23
CA GLY A 21 8.44 -13.22 -0.22
C GLY A 21 8.70 -11.74 -0.56
N GLU A 22 7.73 -11.02 -1.13
CA GLU A 22 7.89 -9.58 -1.44
C GLU A 22 7.91 -8.69 -0.16
N TYR A 23 7.35 -9.20 0.94
CA TYR A 23 7.23 -8.47 2.22
C TYR A 23 7.79 -9.23 3.45
N GLY A 24 8.75 -10.13 3.25
CA GLY A 24 9.40 -10.89 4.34
C GLY A 24 9.32 -12.42 4.17
N PRO A 25 9.75 -13.18 5.19
CA PRO A 25 9.90 -14.65 5.08
C PRO A 25 8.58 -15.37 4.78
N TYR A 26 8.69 -16.54 4.15
CA TYR A 26 7.54 -17.38 3.83
C TYR A 26 6.74 -17.66 5.11
N PRO A 27 5.44 -17.37 5.12
CA PRO A 27 4.66 -17.60 6.30
C PRO A 27 4.39 -19.09 6.51
N GLU A 28 4.88 -19.65 7.61
CA GLU A 28 4.54 -21.02 8.02
C GLU A 28 3.02 -21.24 8.12
N ARG A 29 2.25 -20.17 8.34
CA ARG A 29 0.79 -20.18 8.50
C ARG A 29 0.05 -19.45 7.37
N LEU A 30 0.56 -19.50 6.14
CA LEU A 30 -0.01 -18.74 5.02
C LEU A 30 -1.47 -19.11 4.76
N ARG A 31 -1.75 -20.42 4.73
CA ARG A 31 -3.10 -20.97 4.52
C ARG A 31 -4.06 -20.57 5.61
N GLU A 32 -3.70 -20.76 6.87
CA GLU A 32 -4.57 -20.45 8.01
C GLU A 32 -4.90 -18.96 8.09
N GLN A 33 -3.95 -18.10 7.72
CA GLN A 33 -4.21 -16.66 7.68
C GLN A 33 -5.16 -16.30 6.53
N PHE A 34 -5.01 -16.92 5.36
CA PHE A 34 -5.95 -16.74 4.26
C PHE A 34 -7.35 -17.26 4.63
N GLU A 35 -7.44 -18.44 5.24
CA GLU A 35 -8.68 -19.00 5.77
C GLU A 35 -9.33 -18.10 6.83
N GLY A 36 -8.53 -17.40 7.65
CA GLY A 36 -9.00 -16.38 8.57
C GLY A 36 -9.64 -15.18 7.87
N VAL A 37 -9.09 -14.76 6.73
CA VAL A 37 -9.71 -13.72 5.88
C VAL A 37 -11.04 -14.23 5.28
N ILE A 38 -11.07 -15.46 4.77
CA ILE A 38 -12.30 -16.07 4.25
C ILE A 38 -13.36 -16.22 5.35
N TRP A 39 -12.95 -16.64 6.55
CA TRP A 39 -13.83 -16.65 7.72
C TRP A 39 -14.42 -15.27 7.98
N ARG A 40 -13.61 -14.21 7.94
CA ARG A 40 -14.09 -12.85 8.14
C ARG A 40 -15.10 -12.43 7.09
N PHE A 41 -14.88 -12.75 5.80
CA PHE A 41 -15.84 -12.42 4.75
C PHE A 41 -17.16 -13.16 4.93
N ARG A 42 -17.10 -14.43 5.33
CA ARG A 42 -18.30 -15.27 5.49
C ARG A 42 -19.10 -14.95 6.75
N SER A 43 -18.43 -14.67 7.87
CA SER A 43 -19.09 -14.42 9.16
C SER A 43 -19.62 -13.00 9.29
N SER A 44 -19.04 -12.05 8.56
CA SER A 44 -19.25 -10.61 8.76
C SER A 44 -18.94 -10.11 10.19
N ALA A 45 -18.37 -10.95 11.05
CA ALA A 45 -18.08 -10.67 12.46
C ALA A 45 -16.92 -9.69 12.62
N GLN A 46 -16.66 -9.21 13.84
CA GLN A 46 -15.53 -8.30 14.05
C GLN A 46 -14.21 -9.05 13.91
N TRP A 47 -13.14 -8.38 13.44
CA TRP A 47 -11.81 -9.00 13.38
C TRP A 47 -11.33 -9.52 14.74
N ARG A 48 -11.72 -8.85 15.83
CA ARG A 48 -11.39 -9.24 17.20
C ARG A 48 -12.07 -10.53 17.66
N GLU A 49 -13.14 -10.94 16.98
CA GLU A 49 -13.87 -12.19 17.25
C GLU A 49 -13.34 -13.35 16.42
N MET A 50 -12.32 -13.10 15.59
CA MET A 50 -11.72 -14.13 14.76
C MET A 50 -11.11 -15.25 15.63
N PRO A 51 -11.41 -16.52 15.33
CA PRO A 51 -10.83 -17.67 16.01
C PRO A 51 -9.30 -17.66 15.99
N SER A 52 -8.68 -18.00 17.12
CA SER A 52 -7.23 -17.98 17.30
C SER A 52 -6.47 -19.02 16.46
N GLU A 53 -7.16 -20.03 15.92
CA GLU A 53 -6.58 -21.03 15.02
C GLU A 53 -6.09 -20.44 13.69
N PHE A 54 -6.64 -19.30 13.25
CA PHE A 54 -6.16 -18.58 12.08
C PHE A 54 -4.94 -17.69 12.39
N GLY A 55 -4.54 -17.63 13.67
CA GLY A 55 -3.48 -16.79 14.19
C GLY A 55 -3.99 -15.48 14.80
N PRO A 56 -3.08 -14.60 15.26
CA PRO A 56 -3.46 -13.32 15.84
C PRO A 56 -4.19 -12.44 14.82
N TRP A 57 -5.38 -11.94 15.17
CA TRP A 57 -6.19 -11.10 14.27
C TRP A 57 -5.46 -9.87 13.71
N PRO A 58 -4.54 -9.16 14.43
CA PRO A 58 -3.82 -8.03 13.84
C PRO A 58 -2.92 -8.46 12.68
N THR A 59 -2.30 -9.64 12.80
CA THR A 59 -1.44 -10.22 11.77
C THR A 59 -2.24 -10.60 10.53
N VAL A 60 -3.37 -11.29 10.71
CA VAL A 60 -4.27 -11.66 9.60
C VAL A 60 -4.82 -10.41 8.91
N TYR A 61 -5.23 -9.40 9.68
CA TYR A 61 -5.69 -8.13 9.13
C TYR A 61 -4.58 -7.39 8.35
N GLY A 62 -3.36 -7.37 8.87
CA GLY A 62 -2.20 -6.80 8.17
C GLY A 62 -1.97 -7.46 6.82
N ARG A 63 -2.07 -8.79 6.76
CA ARG A 63 -1.98 -9.56 5.50
C ARG A 63 -3.11 -9.28 4.54
N PHE A 64 -4.34 -9.28 5.05
CA PHE A 64 -5.50 -8.91 4.26
C PHE A 64 -5.28 -7.56 3.57
N ARG A 65 -4.76 -6.56 4.27
CA ARG A 65 -4.46 -5.25 3.69
C ARG A 65 -3.44 -5.33 2.56
N VAL A 66 -2.33 -6.04 2.78
CA VAL A 66 -1.30 -6.25 1.73
C VAL A 66 -1.92 -6.93 0.50
N TRP A 67 -2.69 -8.00 0.69
CA TRP A 67 -3.33 -8.71 -0.43
C TRP A 67 -4.39 -7.88 -1.14
N ARG A 68 -5.18 -7.11 -0.39
CA ARG A 68 -6.16 -6.18 -0.95
C ARG A 68 -5.47 -5.13 -1.81
N ASP A 69 -4.41 -4.51 -1.28
CA ASP A 69 -3.71 -3.42 -1.96
C ASP A 69 -2.91 -3.95 -3.17
N ALA A 70 -2.47 -5.22 -3.13
CA ALA A 70 -1.86 -5.92 -4.25
C ALA A 70 -2.87 -6.47 -5.29
N GLY A 71 -4.19 -6.29 -5.09
CA GLY A 71 -5.21 -6.74 -6.05
C GLY A 71 -5.47 -8.25 -6.06
N VAL A 72 -5.01 -9.00 -5.05
CA VAL A 72 -5.11 -10.47 -4.97
C VAL A 72 -6.54 -10.96 -5.14
N PHE A 73 -7.51 -10.32 -4.47
CA PHE A 73 -8.90 -10.77 -4.52
C PHE A 73 -9.55 -10.55 -5.89
N SER A 74 -9.17 -9.48 -6.60
CA SER A 74 -9.61 -9.23 -7.97
C SER A 74 -9.04 -10.28 -8.92
N ALA A 75 -7.73 -10.53 -8.84
CA ALA A 75 -7.07 -11.55 -9.67
C ALA A 75 -7.61 -12.96 -9.39
N LEU A 76 -7.86 -13.31 -8.12
CA LEU A 76 -8.49 -14.57 -7.73
C LEU A 76 -9.89 -14.73 -8.32
N LEU A 77 -10.72 -13.68 -8.26
CA LEU A 77 -12.07 -13.71 -8.83
C LEU A 77 -12.03 -13.96 -10.34
N GLU A 78 -11.19 -13.21 -11.05
CA GLU A 78 -10.99 -13.38 -12.50
C GLU A 78 -10.51 -14.80 -12.84
N GLY A 79 -9.53 -15.31 -12.08
CA GLY A 79 -9.02 -16.67 -12.22
C GLY A 79 -10.10 -17.73 -12.02
N MET A 80 -10.93 -17.58 -10.98
CA MET A 80 -12.03 -18.53 -10.71
C MET A 80 -13.08 -18.51 -11.83
N ILE A 81 -13.43 -17.33 -12.35
CA ILE A 81 -14.35 -17.19 -13.48
C ILE A 81 -13.77 -17.88 -14.72
N ALA A 82 -12.50 -17.64 -15.03
CA ALA A 82 -11.82 -18.25 -16.17
C ALA A 82 -11.78 -19.79 -16.05
N GLU A 83 -11.47 -20.30 -14.87
CA GLU A 83 -11.43 -21.75 -14.61
C GLU A 83 -12.82 -22.38 -14.71
N ALA A 84 -13.85 -21.74 -14.17
CA ALA A 84 -15.22 -22.21 -14.27
C ALA A 84 -15.73 -22.18 -15.71
N ALA A 85 -15.40 -21.15 -16.49
CA ALA A 85 -15.69 -21.10 -17.93
C ALA A 85 -14.98 -22.23 -18.70
N ARG A 86 -13.70 -22.50 -18.39
CA ARG A 86 -12.94 -23.60 -18.99
C ARG A 86 -13.56 -24.98 -18.69
N ARG A 87 -14.14 -25.15 -17.50
CA ARG A 87 -14.86 -26.36 -17.09
C ARG A 87 -16.30 -26.43 -17.63
N GLY A 88 -16.77 -25.40 -18.34
CA GLY A 88 -18.16 -25.31 -18.80
C GLY A 88 -19.17 -25.15 -17.64
N GLN A 89 -18.71 -24.68 -16.49
CA GLN A 89 -19.49 -24.47 -15.27
C GLN A 89 -20.04 -23.04 -15.16
N THR A 90 -19.71 -22.16 -16.09
CA THR A 90 -20.19 -20.78 -16.13
C THR A 90 -20.56 -20.40 -17.54
N ASP A 91 -21.78 -19.90 -17.71
CA ASP A 91 -22.25 -19.31 -18.95
C ASP A 91 -21.90 -17.81 -18.94
N LEU A 92 -20.92 -17.43 -19.76
CA LEU A 92 -20.49 -16.04 -19.91
C LEU A 92 -21.34 -15.25 -20.93
N SER A 93 -22.34 -15.88 -21.56
CA SER A 93 -23.27 -15.18 -22.45
C SER A 93 -24.31 -14.34 -21.70
N LEU A 94 -24.51 -14.63 -20.41
CA LEU A 94 -25.42 -13.91 -19.53
C LEU A 94 -24.65 -13.38 -18.30
N VAL A 95 -24.51 -12.06 -18.21
CA VAL A 95 -23.89 -11.40 -17.05
C VAL A 95 -24.95 -10.60 -16.30
N SER A 96 -25.15 -10.93 -15.01
CA SER A 96 -26.02 -10.15 -14.12
C SER A 96 -25.21 -9.08 -13.42
N VAL A 97 -25.65 -7.82 -13.51
CA VAL A 97 -25.06 -6.69 -12.79
C VAL A 97 -26.03 -6.28 -11.68
N ASP A 98 -25.62 -6.42 -10.43
CA ASP A 98 -26.35 -5.88 -9.28
C ASP A 98 -25.67 -4.61 -8.74
N SER A 99 -26.46 -3.72 -8.15
CA SER A 99 -25.96 -2.54 -7.45
C SER A 99 -26.66 -2.43 -6.10
N THR A 100 -25.90 -2.09 -5.07
CA THR A 100 -26.43 -1.78 -3.74
C THR A 100 -26.12 -0.33 -3.40
N THR A 101 -27.15 0.45 -3.06
CA THR A 101 -26.97 1.83 -2.56
C THR A 101 -27.21 1.83 -1.05
N ALA A 102 -26.20 2.21 -0.26
CA ALA A 102 -26.34 2.44 1.16
C ALA A 102 -26.35 3.95 1.46
N ARG A 103 -27.36 4.43 2.20
CA ARG A 103 -27.42 5.83 2.62
C ARG A 103 -26.31 6.10 3.64
N ALA A 104 -25.46 7.08 3.38
CA ALA A 104 -24.49 7.55 4.35
C ALA A 104 -25.21 8.20 5.54
N HIS A 105 -24.65 8.06 6.75
CA HIS A 105 -25.14 8.80 7.91
C HIS A 105 -25.04 10.31 7.61
N HIS A 106 -25.95 11.13 8.14
CA HIS A 106 -25.94 12.57 7.89
C HIS A 106 -24.62 13.24 8.30
N ASP A 107 -23.95 12.70 9.32
CA ASP A 107 -22.62 13.14 9.76
C ASP A 107 -21.49 12.87 8.75
N ALA A 108 -21.70 11.96 7.79
CA ALA A 108 -20.74 11.69 6.72
C ALA A 108 -20.80 12.74 5.59
N ALA A 109 -21.80 13.64 5.59
CA ALA A 109 -21.93 14.69 4.59
C ALA A 109 -20.87 15.82 4.72
N GLY A 110 -20.07 15.80 5.80
CA GLY A 110 -19.09 16.85 6.08
C GLY A 110 -19.74 18.13 6.62
N ILE A 111 -18.92 19.15 6.84
CA ILE A 111 -19.36 20.48 7.27
C ILE A 111 -19.89 21.25 6.06
N HIS A 112 -21.08 21.83 6.15
CA HIS A 112 -21.54 22.83 5.18
C HIS A 112 -20.75 24.13 5.41
N LEU A 113 -19.79 24.40 4.53
CA LEU A 113 -18.97 25.62 4.58
C LEU A 113 -19.66 26.70 3.76
N GLY A 114 -19.72 27.92 4.31
CA GLY A 114 -20.16 29.10 3.57
C GLY A 114 -19.27 29.35 2.35
N LYS A 115 -19.83 29.98 1.32
CA LYS A 115 -19.10 30.25 0.07
C LYS A 115 -17.81 31.05 0.31
N ASP A 116 -17.87 32.01 1.23
CA ASP A 116 -16.73 32.80 1.70
C ASP A 116 -15.63 31.93 2.32
N VAL A 117 -16.00 30.94 3.12
CA VAL A 117 -15.04 30.00 3.74
C VAL A 117 -14.45 29.06 2.70
N MET A 118 -15.24 28.62 1.73
CA MET A 118 -14.77 27.80 0.60
C MET A 118 -13.77 28.58 -0.27
N ASP A 119 -14.11 29.80 -0.67
CA ASP A 119 -13.26 30.67 -1.49
C ASP A 119 -11.92 30.94 -0.78
N ALA A 120 -11.95 31.21 0.54
CA ALA A 120 -10.75 31.41 1.35
C ALA A 120 -9.88 30.14 1.46
N LEU A 121 -10.50 28.95 1.56
CA LEU A 121 -9.77 27.68 1.58
C LEU A 121 -9.13 27.36 0.23
N GLU A 122 -9.82 27.66 -0.88
CA GLU A 122 -9.28 27.50 -2.23
C GLU A 122 -8.10 28.44 -2.49
N GLU A 123 -8.21 29.70 -2.07
CA GLU A 123 -7.11 30.67 -2.15
C GLU A 123 -5.91 30.20 -1.33
N ALA A 124 -6.12 29.79 -0.08
CA ALA A 124 -5.06 29.26 0.78
C ALA A 124 -4.40 28.00 0.21
N ALA A 125 -5.18 27.11 -0.41
CA ALA A 125 -4.65 25.91 -1.08
C ALA A 125 -3.79 26.27 -2.30
N ALA A 126 -4.24 27.23 -3.12
CA ALA A 126 -3.49 27.73 -4.27
C ALA A 126 -2.19 28.41 -3.85
N GLU A 127 -2.19 29.16 -2.75
CA GLU A 127 -0.99 29.76 -2.17
C GLU A 127 0.00 28.70 -1.68
N GLN A 128 -0.48 27.66 -0.98
CA GLN A 128 0.38 26.56 -0.55
C GLN A 128 1.02 25.83 -1.74
N GLU A 129 0.27 25.60 -2.81
CA GLU A 129 0.78 24.92 -3.99
C GLU A 129 1.81 25.78 -4.75
N ARG A 130 1.55 27.09 -4.89
CA ARG A 130 2.53 28.05 -5.42
C ARG A 130 3.80 28.10 -4.58
N ALA A 131 3.67 28.06 -3.25
CA ALA A 131 4.82 28.01 -2.34
C ALA A 131 5.62 26.71 -2.49
N ARG A 132 4.96 25.57 -2.67
CA ARG A 132 5.61 24.26 -2.95
C ARG A 132 6.37 24.29 -4.27
N GLN A 133 5.76 24.80 -5.35
CA GLN A 133 6.39 24.92 -6.66
C GLN A 133 7.59 25.87 -6.66
N LYS A 134 7.46 27.02 -5.98
CA LYS A 134 8.58 27.96 -5.78
C LYS A 134 9.71 27.34 -4.96
N GLY A 135 9.38 26.52 -3.96
CA GLY A 135 10.34 25.74 -3.17
C GLY A 135 11.08 24.69 -4.00
N ALA A 136 10.37 23.98 -4.90
CA ALA A 136 10.95 23.03 -5.83
C ALA A 136 11.90 23.70 -6.85
N ALA A 137 11.46 24.82 -7.46
CA ALA A 137 12.28 25.59 -8.40
C ALA A 137 13.51 26.24 -7.75
N ARG A 138 13.46 26.58 -6.45
CA ARG A 138 14.61 27.10 -5.71
C ARG A 138 15.67 26.02 -5.45
N ARG A 139 15.26 24.77 -5.18
CA ARG A 139 16.19 23.64 -4.97
C ARG A 139 17.01 23.31 -6.22
N ASP A 140 16.38 23.35 -7.39
CA ASP A 140 17.01 23.03 -8.66
C ASP A 140 18.10 24.07 -9.03
N ARG A 141 17.89 25.34 -8.67
CA ARG A 141 18.86 26.43 -8.92
C ARG A 141 20.09 26.37 -8.01
N THR A 142 19.99 25.76 -6.83
CA THR A 142 21.13 25.57 -5.91
C THR A 142 22.08 24.43 -6.31
N GLY A 143 21.71 23.59 -7.29
CA GLY A 143 22.57 22.51 -7.80
C GLY A 143 23.55 22.92 -8.90
N SER A 144 23.51 24.16 -9.40
CA SER A 144 24.22 24.59 -10.62
C SER A 144 25.43 25.50 -10.39
N THR A 145 25.98 25.57 -9.18
CA THR A 145 27.24 26.30 -8.92
C THR A 145 28.23 25.48 -8.10
N ALA A 146 28.86 24.49 -8.71
CA ALA A 146 30.08 23.89 -8.19
C ALA A 146 30.97 23.44 -9.36
N GLY A 147 31.95 24.28 -9.71
CA GLY A 147 32.96 23.93 -10.70
C GLY A 147 33.85 25.10 -11.06
N THR A 148 34.90 25.34 -10.26
CA THR A 148 36.26 25.68 -10.73
C THR A 148 37.15 25.83 -9.49
N THR A 149 37.95 24.81 -9.19
CA THR A 149 39.05 24.89 -8.22
C THR A 149 40.33 25.26 -8.98
N PRO A 150 41.03 26.38 -8.67
CA PRO A 150 42.35 26.61 -9.23
C PRO A 150 43.44 25.97 -8.33
N SER A 151 44.28 25.19 -8.98
CA SER A 151 45.50 24.57 -8.47
C SER A 151 46.49 25.63 -7.94
N ARG A 152 46.94 25.47 -6.68
CA ARG A 152 47.97 26.32 -6.05
C ARG A 152 49.30 25.58 -6.02
N LYS A 153 50.26 26.10 -6.80
CA LYS A 153 51.68 25.70 -6.81
C LYS A 153 52.29 25.73 -5.40
N SER A 154 53.01 24.66 -5.09
CA SER A 154 53.96 24.55 -4.00
C SER A 154 55.30 25.18 -4.41
N ASP A 155 55.76 26.18 -3.67
CA ASP A 155 57.17 26.56 -3.63
C ASP A 155 57.61 26.53 -2.16
N GLY A 156 58.63 25.71 -1.91
CA GLY A 156 59.26 25.55 -0.61
C GLY A 156 60.20 26.70 -0.27
N VAL A 157 60.46 26.86 1.03
CA VAL A 157 61.63 27.57 1.54
C VAL A 157 62.18 26.80 2.74
N SER A 158 63.49 26.62 2.68
CA SER A 158 64.38 25.91 3.61
C SER A 158 65.12 26.92 4.50
N GLY A 159 65.64 26.43 5.64
CA GLY A 159 66.57 27.11 6.55
C GLY A 159 65.96 27.26 7.96
N GLY A 160 66.47 26.70 9.05
CA GLY A 160 67.84 26.32 9.38
C GLY A 160 68.35 27.26 10.48
N GLY A 161 68.65 26.71 11.66
CA GLY A 161 69.28 27.47 12.75
C GLY A 161 69.01 26.88 14.14
N GLY A 162 69.93 26.05 14.61
CA GLY A 162 70.00 25.61 16.01
C GLY A 162 70.84 26.55 16.89
N SER A 163 70.79 26.29 18.20
CA SER A 163 71.82 26.43 19.25
C SER A 163 71.14 26.86 20.57
N SER A 164 71.01 25.96 21.56
CA SER A 164 71.94 25.69 22.68
C SER A 164 71.77 26.67 23.85
N GLY A 165 71.45 26.09 25.01
CA GLY A 165 71.33 26.72 26.33
C GLY A 165 70.66 25.75 27.28
#